data_AF-A0A6P8L0Q2-F1
#
_entry.id   AF-A0A6P8L0Q2-F1
#
_cell.length_a   1.000
_cell.length_b   1.000
_cell.length_c   1.000
_cell.angle_alpha   90.00
_cell.angle_beta   90.00
_cell.angle_gamma   90.00
#
_symmetry.space_group_name_H-M   'P 1'
#
loop_
_entity.id
_entity.type
_entity.pdbx_description
1 polymer ?
#
loop_
_entity_poly.entity_id
_entity_poly.type
_entity_poly.pdbx_seq_one_letter_code
_entity_poly.pdbx_strand_id
1 'polypeptide(L)'
;MWFPRAGTISTSRTGIWLPKCRAITSTRTSYHADVFGSFSWSTNIVGLKKWLIMPPGEELKLNDRLGNLPFSIDEKMLDEHHVRYYTINQRANEAVFVPSGWFHQVWNLTDTISVNHNWFNGCNISMVWQNLKNNLKAVCNEISDCQQMDNFEAHCQTMLRASFGINYLDFIELLEFIAARRLAEGTVATKFLLFDSYTMNDYHVQYDLECLSKITRTLTEDPTIQCSPLQLEDRCQRLLARLEF
;
A
#
# COMPACT_ATOMS: atom_id res chain seq x y z
N MET A 1 8.55 3.94 0.77
CA MET A 1 8.39 4.58 -0.56
C MET A 1 6.97 5.10 -0.70
N TRP A 2 6.80 6.26 -1.36
CA TRP A 2 5.58 7.07 -1.39
C TRP A 2 4.67 6.64 -2.57
N PHE A 3 3.38 6.35 -2.34
CA PHE A 3 2.40 6.01 -3.38
C PHE A 3 1.12 6.86 -3.30
N PRO A 4 0.64 7.46 -4.41
CA PRO A 4 -0.64 8.15 -4.45
C PRO A 4 -1.83 7.19 -4.71
N ARG A 5 -3.02 7.54 -4.22
CA ARG A 5 -4.30 6.86 -4.51
C ARG A 5 -4.71 7.04 -5.98
N ALA A 6 -5.27 5.99 -6.59
CA ALA A 6 -6.06 6.09 -7.82
C ALA A 6 -7.47 6.64 -7.50
N GLY A 7 -7.86 7.75 -8.15
CA GLY A 7 -9.22 8.32 -8.08
C GLY A 7 -9.30 9.84 -8.29
N THR A 8 -9.40 10.28 -9.56
CA THR A 8 -10.02 11.52 -10.13
C THR A 8 -9.70 12.90 -9.46
N ILE A 9 -9.21 13.98 -10.10
CA ILE A 9 -9.13 14.54 -11.48
C ILE A 9 -7.87 15.45 -11.60
N SER A 10 -7.33 15.56 -12.82
CA SER A 10 -6.22 16.43 -13.31
C SER A 10 -6.35 17.93 -12.93
N THR A 11 -5.30 18.70 -12.62
CA THR A 11 -4.40 19.37 -13.60
C THR A 11 -3.20 20.07 -12.90
N SER A 12 -1.96 19.80 -13.32
CA SER A 12 -0.84 20.76 -13.51
C SER A 12 0.54 20.06 -13.57
N ARG A 13 1.47 20.64 -14.35
CA ARG A 13 2.76 20.07 -14.83
C ARG A 13 3.92 20.09 -13.80
N THR A 14 3.62 20.14 -12.52
CA THR A 14 4.62 20.07 -11.45
C THR A 14 4.14 19.01 -10.48
N GLY A 15 4.85 17.87 -10.39
CA GLY A 15 4.44 16.64 -9.69
C GLY A 15 4.24 16.72 -8.17
N ILE A 16 3.52 17.73 -7.70
CA ILE A 16 2.97 17.85 -6.36
C ILE A 16 1.45 17.82 -6.54
N TRP A 17 0.86 16.65 -6.34
CA TRP A 17 -0.59 16.53 -6.20
C TRP A 17 -0.99 17.15 -4.87
N LEU A 18 -1.93 18.10 -4.87
CA LEU A 18 -2.60 18.52 -3.66
C LEU A 18 -3.40 17.32 -3.14
N PRO A 19 -3.13 16.80 -1.92
CA PRO A 19 -4.03 15.84 -1.30
C PRO A 19 -5.44 16.44 -1.25
N LYS A 20 -6.50 15.64 -1.13
CA LYS A 20 -7.82 16.16 -0.71
C LYS A 20 -7.68 16.72 0.71
N CYS A 21 -7.19 17.95 0.80
CA CYS A 21 -6.83 18.61 2.04
C CYS A 21 -8.04 19.26 2.70
N ARG A 22 -9.24 19.20 2.11
CA ARG A 22 -10.42 19.88 2.66
C ARG A 22 -11.60 18.93 2.70
N ALA A 23 -12.20 18.82 3.87
CA ALA A 23 -13.40 18.04 4.10
C ALA A 23 -14.40 18.91 4.88
N ILE A 24 -15.67 18.84 4.48
CA ILE A 24 -16.76 19.49 5.21
C ILE A 24 -17.20 18.63 6.38
N THR A 25 -17.80 19.26 7.38
CA THR A 25 -18.40 18.59 8.54
C THR A 25 -19.32 17.43 8.10
N SER A 26 -19.34 16.32 8.85
CA SER A 26 -20.09 15.08 8.61
C SER A 26 -19.65 14.21 7.44
N THR A 27 -18.54 14.55 6.76
CA THR A 27 -17.93 13.62 5.80
C THR A 27 -17.19 12.48 6.51
N ARG A 28 -17.14 11.33 5.84
CA ARG A 28 -16.54 10.11 6.38
C ARG A 28 -15.71 9.38 5.32
N THR A 29 -14.61 8.79 5.74
CA THR A 29 -13.93 7.72 4.99
C THR A 29 -14.43 6.38 5.49
N SER A 30 -14.95 5.53 4.59
CA SER A 30 -15.50 4.20 4.92
C SER A 30 -14.50 3.32 5.67
N TYR A 31 -15.02 2.28 6.31
CA TYR A 31 -14.21 1.27 6.97
C TYR A 31 -13.29 0.56 5.97
N HIS A 32 -11.97 0.61 6.19
CA HIS A 32 -10.97 -0.01 5.30
C HIS A 32 -9.62 -0.16 6.01
N ALA A 33 -8.74 -1.00 5.45
CA ALA A 33 -7.31 -0.87 5.61
C ALA A 33 -6.74 -0.12 4.38
N ASP A 34 -5.58 0.51 4.56
CA ASP A 34 -4.93 1.25 3.50
C ASP A 34 -4.52 0.36 2.32
N VAL A 35 -4.55 0.91 1.10
CA VAL A 35 -4.17 0.20 -0.14
C VAL A 35 -2.78 -0.40 0.00
N PHE A 36 -2.56 -1.55 -0.64
CA PHE A 36 -1.35 -2.38 -0.51
C PHE A 36 -1.15 -3.01 0.89
N GLY A 37 -2.00 -2.70 1.87
CA GLY A 37 -1.65 -2.93 3.26
C GLY A 37 -0.46 -2.04 3.68
N SER A 38 -0.40 -0.83 3.13
CA SER A 38 0.63 0.16 3.47
C SER A 38 0.48 0.68 4.89
N PHE A 39 1.52 1.33 5.39
CA PHE A 39 1.41 2.26 6.51
C PHE A 39 0.79 3.57 6.03
N SER A 40 0.17 4.32 6.93
CA SER A 40 -0.21 5.70 6.64
C SER A 40 0.01 6.64 7.83
N TRP A 41 0.05 7.93 7.54
CA TRP A 41 0.02 8.97 8.55
C TRP A 41 -0.96 10.05 8.13
N SER A 42 -1.59 10.70 9.11
CA SER A 42 -2.51 11.82 8.94
C SER A 42 -2.15 12.91 9.91
N THR A 43 -1.74 14.08 9.43
CA THR A 43 -1.55 15.28 10.26
C THR A 43 -2.71 16.22 10.04
N ASN A 44 -3.42 16.53 11.12
CA ASN A 44 -4.58 17.40 11.07
C ASN A 44 -4.15 18.86 11.26
N ILE A 45 -4.44 19.72 10.29
CA ILE A 45 -4.07 21.14 10.31
C ILE A 45 -5.15 21.95 11.03
N VAL A 46 -6.42 21.70 10.70
CA VAL A 46 -7.58 22.36 11.31
C VAL A 46 -8.72 21.35 11.42
N GLY A 47 -9.55 21.49 12.45
CA GLY A 47 -10.77 20.71 12.64
C GLY A 47 -10.60 19.57 13.63
N LEU A 48 -11.61 18.71 13.72
CA LEU A 48 -11.65 17.56 14.61
C LEU A 48 -12.03 16.31 13.84
N LYS A 49 -11.18 15.28 13.92
CA LYS A 49 -11.43 13.96 13.33
C LYS A 49 -11.65 12.92 14.42
N LYS A 50 -12.65 12.06 14.25
CA LYS A 50 -12.82 10.85 15.06
C LYS A 50 -12.38 9.65 14.25
N TRP A 51 -11.60 8.77 14.87
CA TRP A 51 -11.17 7.50 14.31
C TRP A 51 -11.69 6.37 15.18
N LEU A 52 -12.20 5.32 14.53
CA LEU A 52 -12.22 3.98 15.11
C LEU A 52 -11.16 3.17 14.38
N ILE A 53 -10.21 2.59 15.10
CA ILE A 53 -9.05 1.89 14.54
C ILE A 53 -8.78 0.60 15.31
N MET A 54 -8.48 -0.49 14.61
CA MET A 54 -8.30 -1.82 15.20
C MET A 54 -7.10 -2.57 14.59
N PRO A 55 -6.45 -3.45 15.38
CA PRO A 55 -5.34 -4.26 14.88
C PRO A 55 -5.82 -5.29 13.85
N PRO A 56 -4.92 -5.74 12.95
CA PRO A 56 -5.24 -6.76 11.96
C PRO A 56 -5.75 -8.05 12.60
N GLY A 57 -6.72 -8.69 11.97
CA GLY A 57 -7.44 -9.87 12.43
C GLY A 57 -8.73 -9.56 13.19
N GLU A 58 -8.89 -8.34 13.74
CA GLU A 58 -10.14 -7.95 14.41
C GLU A 58 -11.27 -7.71 13.40
N GLU A 59 -10.94 -7.29 12.18
CA GLU A 59 -11.89 -7.11 11.08
C GLU A 59 -12.64 -8.40 10.72
N LEU A 60 -12.01 -9.56 10.93
CA LEU A 60 -12.60 -10.86 10.59
C LEU A 60 -13.86 -11.16 11.42
N LYS A 61 -14.00 -10.54 12.60
CA LYS A 61 -15.19 -10.66 13.46
C LYS A 61 -16.41 -9.95 12.88
N LEU A 62 -16.19 -9.07 11.91
CA LEU A 62 -17.23 -8.24 11.28
C LEU A 62 -17.65 -8.77 9.90
N ASN A 63 -17.05 -9.86 9.43
CA ASN A 63 -17.40 -10.45 8.14
C ASN A 63 -18.86 -10.91 8.11
N ASP A 64 -19.55 -10.62 7.02
CA ASP A 64 -20.84 -11.25 6.73
C ASP A 64 -20.66 -12.74 6.38
N ARG A 65 -21.77 -13.43 6.08
CA ARG A 65 -21.76 -14.86 5.72
C ARG A 65 -21.00 -15.17 4.42
N LEU A 66 -20.75 -14.16 3.59
CA LEU A 66 -20.03 -14.26 2.33
C LEU A 66 -18.57 -13.81 2.47
N GLY A 67 -18.15 -13.38 3.67
CA GLY A 67 -16.80 -12.89 3.94
C GLY A 67 -16.58 -11.41 3.59
N ASN A 68 -17.64 -10.63 3.36
CA ASN A 68 -17.51 -9.20 3.09
C ASN A 68 -17.44 -8.40 4.39
N LEU A 69 -16.62 -7.36 4.38
CA LEU A 69 -16.53 -6.38 5.45
C LEU A 69 -17.67 -5.35 5.36
N PRO A 70 -18.14 -4.81 6.49
CA PRO A 70 -19.17 -3.79 6.49
C PRO A 70 -18.62 -2.49 5.89
N PHE A 71 -19.46 -1.76 5.16
CA PHE A 71 -19.08 -0.44 4.62
C PHE A 71 -18.87 0.62 5.73
N SER A 72 -19.51 0.41 6.88
CA SER A 72 -19.50 1.31 8.03
C SER A 72 -19.46 0.54 9.33
N ILE A 73 -18.74 1.08 10.30
CA ILE A 73 -18.73 0.61 11.69
C ILE A 73 -19.14 1.73 12.66
N ASP A 74 -19.65 1.34 13.82
CA ASP A 74 -19.83 2.20 14.99
C ASP A 74 -19.49 1.41 16.26
N GLU A 75 -19.30 2.10 17.38
CA GLU A 75 -18.89 1.46 18.63
C GLU A 75 -19.85 0.35 19.08
N LYS A 76 -21.17 0.53 18.88
CA LYS A 76 -22.16 -0.47 19.25
C LYS A 76 -21.93 -1.78 18.49
N MET A 77 -21.75 -1.71 17.17
CA MET A 77 -21.43 -2.88 16.35
C MET A 77 -20.12 -3.54 16.80
N LEU A 78 -19.08 -2.76 17.09
CA LEU A 78 -17.79 -3.28 17.52
C LEU A 78 -17.90 -3.99 18.88
N ASP A 79 -18.61 -3.41 19.84
CA ASP A 79 -18.83 -3.97 21.17
C ASP A 79 -19.66 -5.26 21.09
N GLU A 80 -20.74 -5.29 20.29
CA GLU A 80 -21.57 -6.49 20.06
C GLU A 80 -20.75 -7.66 19.49
N HIS A 81 -19.82 -7.38 18.58
CA HIS A 81 -18.95 -8.39 17.96
C HIS A 81 -17.66 -8.64 18.76
N HIS A 82 -17.53 -8.05 19.95
CA HIS A 82 -16.35 -8.18 20.82
C HIS A 82 -15.03 -7.86 20.08
N VAL A 83 -15.07 -6.83 19.23
CA VAL A 83 -13.91 -6.31 18.51
C VAL A 83 -13.06 -5.49 19.46
N ARG A 84 -11.74 -5.70 19.45
CA ARG A 84 -10.81 -4.79 20.12
C ARG A 84 -10.50 -3.62 19.21
N TYR A 85 -10.84 -2.41 19.65
CA TYR A 85 -10.58 -1.19 18.90
C TYR A 85 -10.11 -0.06 19.81
N TYR A 86 -9.62 0.99 19.19
CA TYR A 86 -9.26 2.25 19.84
C TYR A 86 -10.05 3.39 19.19
N THR A 87 -10.48 4.33 20.02
CA THR A 87 -11.10 5.58 19.57
C THR A 87 -10.08 6.70 19.69
N ILE A 88 -9.83 7.42 18.59
CA ILE A 88 -8.93 8.58 18.56
C ILE A 88 -9.71 9.81 18.16
N ASN A 89 -9.71 10.83 19.02
CA ASN A 89 -10.23 12.15 18.70
C ASN A 89 -9.07 13.08 18.34
N GLN A 90 -8.70 13.08 17.07
CA GLN A 90 -7.56 13.83 16.53
C GLN A 90 -7.93 15.31 16.35
N ARG A 91 -7.30 16.18 17.14
CA ARG A 91 -7.43 17.64 17.12
C ARG A 91 -6.47 18.28 16.12
N ALA A 92 -6.56 19.59 15.95
CA ALA A 92 -5.62 20.36 15.14
C ALA A 92 -4.20 20.25 15.71
N ASN A 93 -3.21 20.20 14.81
CA ASN A 93 -1.79 20.00 15.07
C ASN A 93 -1.40 18.61 15.61
N GLU A 94 -2.31 17.64 15.61
CA GLU A 94 -2.01 16.25 15.98
C GLU A 94 -1.77 15.38 14.75
N ALA A 95 -0.85 14.43 14.87
CA ALA A 95 -0.58 13.41 13.87
C ALA A 95 -1.02 12.03 14.38
N VAL A 96 -1.68 11.26 13.51
CA VAL A 96 -2.01 9.85 13.71
C VAL A 96 -1.17 9.03 12.74
N PHE A 97 -0.50 8.01 13.27
CA PHE A 97 0.19 6.99 12.49
C PHE A 97 -0.65 5.71 12.47
N VAL A 98 -0.90 5.16 11.30
CA VAL A 98 -1.67 3.93 11.09
C VAL A 98 -0.68 2.83 10.70
N PRO A 99 -0.51 1.79 11.53
CA PRO A 99 0.36 0.70 11.17
C PRO A 99 -0.20 -0.13 10.01
N SER A 100 0.70 -0.78 9.30
CA SER A 100 0.42 -1.67 8.18
C SER A 100 -0.69 -2.69 8.49
N GLY A 101 -1.76 -2.69 7.68
CA GLY A 101 -2.89 -3.62 7.80
C GLY A 101 -3.95 -3.25 8.84
N TRP A 102 -3.81 -2.13 9.56
CA TRP A 102 -4.80 -1.72 10.56
C TRP A 102 -6.06 -1.16 9.91
N PHE A 103 -7.19 -1.81 10.18
CA PHE A 103 -8.49 -1.37 9.72
C PHE A 103 -8.99 -0.18 10.52
N HIS A 104 -9.59 0.79 9.82
CA HIS A 104 -10.06 2.01 10.44
C HIS A 104 -11.21 2.68 9.67
N GLN A 105 -11.99 3.48 10.39
CA GLN A 105 -13.01 4.39 9.86
C GLN A 105 -12.83 5.78 10.47
N VAL A 106 -13.00 6.83 9.64
CA VAL A 106 -12.69 8.22 10.03
C VAL A 106 -13.85 9.15 9.72
N TRP A 107 -14.22 9.98 10.68
CA TRP A 107 -15.24 11.03 10.53
C TRP A 107 -14.62 12.41 10.76
N ASN A 108 -14.99 13.37 9.92
CA ASN A 108 -14.71 14.79 10.19
C ASN A 108 -15.88 15.37 11.00
N LEU A 109 -15.65 15.59 12.29
CA LEU A 109 -16.65 16.11 13.23
C LEU A 109 -16.87 17.62 13.06
N THR A 110 -15.90 18.30 12.46
CA THR A 110 -15.99 19.71 12.03
C THR A 110 -15.38 19.85 10.64
N ASP A 111 -15.49 21.04 10.05
CA ASP A 111 -14.74 21.39 8.86
C ASP A 111 -13.24 21.18 9.13
N THR A 112 -12.60 20.43 8.23
CA THR A 112 -11.31 19.82 8.49
C THR A 112 -10.36 20.03 7.33
N ILE A 113 -9.12 20.36 7.67
CA ILE A 113 -7.99 20.34 6.74
C ILE A 113 -6.93 19.39 7.29
N SER A 114 -6.58 18.34 6.55
CA SER A 114 -5.56 17.37 6.95
C SER A 114 -4.66 16.98 5.78
N VAL A 115 -3.40 16.69 6.08
CA VAL A 115 -2.44 16.11 5.13
C VAL A 115 -2.25 14.65 5.48
N ASN A 116 -2.41 13.76 4.50
CA ASN A 116 -2.27 12.32 4.68
C ASN A 116 -1.29 11.76 3.66
N HIS A 117 -0.57 10.70 4.04
CA HIS A 117 0.25 9.96 3.09
C HIS A 117 0.42 8.49 3.49
N ASN A 118 0.61 7.64 2.48
CA ASN A 118 0.86 6.21 2.61
C ASN A 118 2.28 5.83 2.19
N TRP A 119 2.87 4.82 2.83
CA TRP A 119 4.12 4.23 2.35
C TRP A 119 4.22 2.76 2.75
N PHE A 120 5.08 2.03 2.05
CA PHE A 120 5.55 0.72 2.48
C PHE A 120 7.08 0.65 2.38
N ASN A 121 7.68 -0.33 3.03
CA ASN A 121 9.12 -0.54 3.10
C ASN A 121 9.45 -2.03 3.27
N GLY A 122 10.72 -2.36 3.54
CA GLY A 122 11.16 -3.74 3.75
C GLY A 122 10.37 -4.49 4.84
N CYS A 123 9.76 -3.80 5.81
CA CYS A 123 9.04 -4.43 6.91
C CYS A 123 7.69 -5.04 6.50
N ASN A 124 7.06 -4.55 5.43
CA ASN A 124 5.73 -5.03 4.99
C ASN A 124 5.66 -5.39 3.50
N ILE A 125 6.79 -5.44 2.80
CA ILE A 125 6.84 -5.71 1.36
C ILE A 125 6.21 -7.06 0.97
N SER A 126 6.34 -8.08 1.81
CA SER A 126 5.70 -9.39 1.59
C SER A 126 4.18 -9.29 1.62
N MET A 127 3.61 -8.47 2.50
CA MET A 127 2.17 -8.24 2.56
C MET A 127 1.69 -7.43 1.35
N VAL A 128 2.48 -6.45 0.90
CA VAL A 128 2.20 -5.70 -0.34
C VAL A 128 2.10 -6.65 -1.53
N TRP A 129 3.06 -7.57 -1.67
CA TRP A 129 3.03 -8.59 -2.72
C TRP A 129 1.81 -9.50 -2.62
N GLN A 130 1.50 -10.01 -1.42
CA GLN A 130 0.33 -10.86 -1.22
C GLN A 130 -0.98 -10.14 -1.59
N ASN A 131 -1.09 -8.86 -1.22
CA ASN A 131 -2.25 -8.04 -1.57
C ASN A 131 -2.33 -7.80 -3.09
N LEU A 132 -1.20 -7.55 -3.75
CA LEU A 132 -1.13 -7.39 -5.21
C LEU A 132 -1.58 -8.66 -5.94
N LYS A 133 -1.09 -9.84 -5.51
CA LYS A 133 -1.53 -11.14 -6.04
C LYS A 133 -3.02 -11.38 -5.86
N ASN A 134 -3.53 -11.11 -4.65
CA ASN A 134 -4.95 -11.29 -4.35
C ASN A 134 -5.83 -10.39 -5.22
N ASN A 135 -5.40 -9.15 -5.48
CA ASN A 135 -6.10 -8.23 -6.37
C ASN A 135 -6.02 -8.66 -7.83
N LEU A 136 -4.88 -9.20 -8.31
CA LEU A 136 -4.82 -9.77 -9.65
C LEU A 136 -5.81 -10.92 -9.80
N LYS A 137 -5.87 -11.83 -8.82
CA LYS A 137 -6.84 -12.93 -8.80
C LYS A 137 -8.28 -12.43 -8.82
N ALA A 138 -8.60 -11.40 -8.04
CA ALA A 138 -9.92 -10.78 -8.05
C ALA A 138 -10.28 -10.20 -9.42
N VAL A 139 -9.35 -9.49 -10.07
CA VAL A 139 -9.50 -9.00 -11.45
C VAL A 139 -9.77 -10.16 -12.40
N CYS A 140 -8.93 -11.20 -12.41
CA CYS A 140 -9.10 -12.35 -13.30
C CYS A 140 -10.45 -13.06 -13.10
N ASN A 141 -10.95 -13.12 -11.86
CA ASN A 141 -12.25 -13.71 -11.55
C ASN A 141 -13.41 -12.83 -12.04
N GLU A 142 -13.31 -11.52 -11.87
CA GLU A 142 -14.35 -10.56 -12.26
C GLU A 142 -14.62 -10.57 -13.77
N ILE A 143 -13.56 -10.69 -14.58
CA ILE A 143 -13.66 -10.76 -16.04
C ILE A 143 -13.50 -12.18 -16.58
N SER A 144 -13.79 -13.19 -15.76
CA SER A 144 -13.56 -14.60 -16.12
C SER A 144 -14.37 -15.09 -17.31
N ASP A 145 -15.51 -14.46 -17.59
CA ASP A 145 -16.34 -14.68 -18.78
C ASP A 145 -15.61 -14.34 -20.10
N CYS A 146 -14.59 -13.49 -20.03
CA CYS A 146 -13.78 -13.05 -21.16
C CYS A 146 -12.45 -13.82 -21.30
N GLN A 147 -12.23 -14.90 -20.55
CA GLN A 147 -10.93 -15.62 -20.52
C GLN A 147 -10.41 -16.11 -21.88
N GLN A 148 -11.31 -16.35 -22.85
CA GLN A 148 -10.93 -16.82 -24.19
C GLN A 148 -10.46 -15.68 -25.11
N MET A 149 -10.49 -14.43 -24.66
CA MET A 149 -10.01 -13.31 -25.46
C MET A 149 -8.49 -13.34 -25.62
N ASP A 150 -8.02 -12.88 -26.77
CA ASP A 150 -6.59 -12.64 -26.97
C ASP A 150 -6.08 -11.63 -25.93
N ASN A 151 -4.89 -11.87 -25.39
CA ASN A 151 -4.23 -10.99 -24.42
C ASN A 151 -4.97 -10.80 -23.08
N PHE A 152 -5.80 -11.76 -22.66
CA PHE A 152 -6.51 -11.73 -21.37
C PHE A 152 -5.62 -11.32 -20.19
N GLU A 153 -4.41 -11.90 -20.08
CA GLU A 153 -3.49 -11.58 -18.99
C GLU A 153 -2.99 -10.13 -19.02
N ALA A 154 -2.63 -9.61 -20.20
CA ALA A 154 -2.23 -8.22 -20.33
C ALA A 154 -3.37 -7.27 -19.97
N HIS A 155 -4.61 -7.65 -20.27
CA HIS A 155 -5.79 -6.92 -19.85
C HIS A 155 -5.97 -6.97 -18.32
N CYS A 156 -5.78 -8.12 -17.69
CA CYS A 156 -5.80 -8.26 -16.23
C CYS A 156 -4.76 -7.36 -15.55
N GLN A 157 -3.53 -7.30 -16.08
CA GLN A 157 -2.48 -6.40 -15.56
C GLN A 157 -2.83 -4.91 -15.76
N THR A 158 -3.51 -4.57 -16.87
CA THR A 158 -4.00 -3.20 -17.12
C THR A 158 -5.09 -2.81 -16.12
N MET A 159 -6.05 -3.71 -15.90
CA MET A 159 -7.13 -3.52 -14.93
C MET A 159 -6.60 -3.45 -13.50
N LEU A 160 -5.65 -4.32 -13.13
CA LEU A 160 -4.95 -4.28 -11.85
C LEU A 160 -4.27 -2.93 -11.62
N ARG A 161 -3.53 -2.43 -12.62
CA ARG A 161 -2.90 -1.10 -12.53
C ARG A 161 -3.94 0.00 -12.32
N ALA A 162 -5.06 -0.07 -13.02
CA ALA A 162 -6.11 0.95 -12.95
C ALA A 162 -6.86 0.94 -11.60
N SER A 163 -7.18 -0.25 -11.06
CA SER A 163 -7.97 -0.40 -9.85
C SER A 163 -7.15 -0.36 -8.57
N PHE A 164 -5.97 -0.99 -8.58
CA PHE A 164 -5.10 -1.15 -7.41
C PHE A 164 -3.93 -0.17 -7.39
N GLY A 165 -3.60 0.44 -8.55
CA GLY A 165 -2.63 1.53 -8.68
C GLY A 165 -1.27 1.11 -9.25
N ILE A 166 -0.92 -0.16 -9.14
CA ILE A 166 0.29 -0.76 -9.74
C ILE A 166 -0.02 -2.15 -10.26
N ASN A 167 0.72 -2.60 -11.26
CA ASN A 167 0.71 -4.00 -11.71
C ASN A 167 2.02 -4.72 -11.33
N TYR A 168 2.17 -5.98 -11.77
CA TYR A 168 3.37 -6.75 -11.45
C TYR A 168 4.65 -6.13 -12.02
N LEU A 169 4.60 -5.59 -13.23
CA LEU A 169 5.74 -4.94 -13.87
C LEU A 169 6.19 -3.71 -13.08
N ASP A 170 5.23 -2.85 -12.70
CA ASP A 170 5.48 -1.66 -11.89
C ASP A 170 6.09 -2.04 -10.53
N PHE A 171 5.63 -3.14 -9.91
CA PHE A 171 6.17 -3.64 -8.65
C PHE A 171 7.62 -4.13 -8.82
N ILE A 172 7.94 -4.91 -9.86
CA ILE A 172 9.30 -5.38 -10.13
C ILE A 172 10.25 -4.21 -10.42
N GLU A 173 9.83 -3.24 -11.22
CA GLU A 173 10.59 -2.02 -11.50
C GLU A 173 10.91 -1.24 -10.24
N LEU A 174 9.96 -1.21 -9.30
CA LEU A 174 10.18 -0.64 -7.99
C LEU A 174 11.30 -1.35 -7.22
N LEU A 175 11.27 -2.68 -7.17
CA LEU A 175 12.25 -3.47 -6.46
C LEU A 175 13.64 -3.29 -7.09
N GLU A 176 13.72 -3.32 -8.43
CA GLU A 176 14.96 -3.08 -9.16
C GLU A 176 15.53 -1.68 -8.89
N PHE A 177 14.69 -0.65 -8.88
CA PHE A 177 15.10 0.72 -8.57
C PHE A 177 15.65 0.84 -7.15
N ILE A 178 14.96 0.26 -6.16
CA ILE A 178 15.42 0.29 -4.76
C ILE A 178 16.72 -0.50 -4.63
N ALA A 179 16.79 -1.71 -5.18
CA ALA A 179 17.99 -2.56 -5.15
C ALA A 179 19.21 -1.83 -5.73
N ALA A 180 19.06 -1.22 -6.91
CA ALA A 180 20.14 -0.45 -7.54
C ALA A 180 20.66 0.66 -6.63
N ARG A 181 19.77 1.38 -5.94
CA ARG A 181 20.16 2.44 -5.00
C ARG A 181 20.86 1.90 -3.76
N ARG A 182 20.39 0.78 -3.19
CA ARG A 182 20.98 0.17 -2.00
C ARG A 182 22.34 -0.46 -2.27
N LEU A 183 22.50 -1.12 -3.42
CA LEU A 183 23.79 -1.66 -3.85
C LEU A 183 24.81 -0.54 -4.13
N ALA A 184 24.35 0.61 -4.64
CA ALA A 184 25.22 1.78 -4.83
C ALA A 184 25.69 2.40 -3.50
N GLU A 185 24.89 2.37 -2.42
CA GLU A 185 25.29 2.92 -1.10
C GLU A 185 26.52 2.20 -0.50
N GLY A 186 26.77 0.95 -0.91
CA GLY A 186 27.93 0.18 -0.46
C GLY A 186 29.29 0.70 -0.94
N THR A 187 29.32 1.67 -1.86
CA THR A 187 30.58 2.34 -2.26
C THR A 187 30.75 3.65 -1.50
N VAL A 188 31.94 3.88 -0.92
CA VAL A 188 32.27 5.05 -0.08
C VAL A 188 31.95 6.40 -0.77
N ALA A 189 31.88 6.42 -2.09
CA ALA A 189 31.62 7.60 -2.91
C ALA A 189 30.13 7.98 -3.08
N THR A 190 29.17 7.13 -2.68
CA THR A 190 27.75 7.29 -3.04
C THR A 190 26.78 7.09 -1.87
N LYS A 191 27.12 7.64 -0.69
CA LYS A 191 26.14 7.77 0.39
C LYS A 191 25.04 8.74 -0.02
N PHE A 192 23.82 8.26 -0.22
CA PHE A 192 22.71 9.14 -0.59
C PHE A 192 22.24 9.92 0.63
N LEU A 193 22.07 11.23 0.44
CA LEU A 193 21.34 12.06 1.39
C LEU A 193 19.85 11.95 1.11
N LEU A 194 19.09 11.56 2.12
CA LEU A 194 17.64 11.75 2.17
C LEU A 194 17.38 13.09 2.85
N PHE A 195 16.56 13.94 2.22
CA PHE A 195 16.22 15.28 2.73
C PHE A 195 17.46 16.14 3.05
N ASP A 196 18.48 16.06 2.20
CA ASP A 196 19.74 16.82 2.25
C ASP A 196 20.57 16.69 3.54
N SER A 197 20.15 15.83 4.47
CA SER A 197 20.70 15.81 5.84
C SER A 197 20.80 14.42 6.44
N TYR A 198 20.00 13.46 5.98
CA TYR A 198 20.00 12.11 6.54
C TYR A 198 20.75 11.13 5.65
N THR A 199 21.79 10.51 6.20
CA THR A 199 22.48 9.38 5.58
C THR A 199 21.94 8.07 6.12
N MET A 200 21.58 7.15 5.22
CA MET A 200 21.14 5.82 5.62
C MET A 200 22.32 5.04 6.21
N ASN A 201 22.14 4.44 7.38
CA ASN A 201 23.18 3.59 7.98
C ASN A 201 23.25 2.20 7.30
N ASP A 202 24.38 1.52 7.48
CA ASP A 202 24.66 0.24 6.83
C ASP A 202 23.65 -0.85 7.22
N TYR A 203 23.15 -0.83 8.47
CA TYR A 203 22.11 -1.78 8.93
C TYR A 203 20.79 -1.62 8.17
N HIS A 204 20.37 -0.39 7.87
CA HIS A 204 19.17 -0.15 7.08
C HIS A 204 19.34 -0.61 5.64
N VAL A 205 20.51 -0.37 5.05
CA VAL A 205 20.82 -0.81 3.68
C VAL A 205 20.83 -2.34 3.62
N GLN A 206 21.51 -3.00 4.56
CA GLN A 206 21.54 -4.45 4.67
C GLN A 206 20.13 -5.03 4.86
N TYR A 207 19.33 -4.47 5.77
CA TYR A 207 17.96 -4.91 5.99
C TYR A 207 17.10 -4.79 4.72
N ASP A 208 17.17 -3.67 4.00
CA ASP A 208 16.45 -3.49 2.75
C ASP A 208 16.89 -4.52 1.70
N LEU A 209 18.19 -4.79 1.57
CA LEU A 209 18.74 -5.79 0.64
C LEU A 209 18.31 -7.23 1.00
N GLU A 210 18.29 -7.59 2.27
CA GLU A 210 17.79 -8.88 2.74
C GLU A 210 16.30 -9.05 2.44
N CYS A 211 15.49 -8.01 2.68
CA CYS A 211 14.08 -8.03 2.35
C CYS A 211 13.84 -8.11 0.84
N LEU A 212 14.64 -7.41 0.03
CA LEU A 212 14.62 -7.51 -1.43
C LEU A 212 14.96 -8.93 -1.90
N SER A 213 16.03 -9.53 -1.39
CA SER A 213 16.41 -10.90 -1.74
C SER A 213 15.30 -11.91 -1.42
N LYS A 214 14.72 -11.80 -0.22
CA LYS A 214 13.59 -12.65 0.21
C LYS A 214 12.38 -12.50 -0.70
N ILE A 215 11.95 -11.27 -0.97
CA ILE A 215 10.75 -11.06 -1.80
C ILE A 215 11.00 -11.47 -3.25
N THR A 216 12.16 -11.14 -3.83
CA THR A 216 12.49 -11.53 -5.22
C THR A 216 12.52 -13.04 -5.38
N ARG A 217 13.01 -13.80 -4.39
CA ARG A 217 12.93 -15.27 -4.39
C ARG A 217 11.48 -15.77 -4.41
N THR A 218 10.61 -15.17 -3.59
CA THR A 218 9.17 -15.48 -3.63
C THR A 218 8.55 -15.17 -4.99
N LEU A 219 8.96 -14.09 -5.67
CA LEU A 219 8.48 -13.80 -7.03
C LEU A 219 8.96 -14.84 -8.06
N THR A 220 10.20 -15.32 -7.98
CA THR A 220 10.72 -16.33 -8.92
C THR A 220 10.04 -17.69 -8.78
N GLU A 221 9.50 -17.99 -7.60
CA GLU A 221 8.76 -19.22 -7.32
C GLU A 221 7.25 -19.10 -7.63
N ASP A 222 6.78 -17.91 -8.01
CA ASP A 222 5.36 -17.65 -8.21
C ASP A 222 4.89 -18.07 -9.62
N PRO A 223 3.90 -18.98 -9.74
CA PRO A 223 3.38 -19.41 -11.04
C PRO A 223 2.84 -18.25 -11.89
N THR A 224 2.28 -17.21 -11.26
CA THR A 224 1.74 -16.04 -11.98
C THR A 224 2.84 -15.13 -12.55
N ILE A 225 4.09 -15.28 -12.08
CA ILE A 225 5.27 -14.64 -12.66
C ILE A 225 5.87 -15.52 -13.76
N GLN A 226 6.03 -16.82 -13.48
CA GLN A 226 6.63 -17.80 -14.41
C GLN A 226 5.83 -17.95 -15.72
N CYS A 227 4.50 -17.96 -15.62
CA CYS A 227 3.64 -18.13 -16.79
C CYS A 227 3.39 -16.82 -17.56
N SER A 228 3.94 -15.68 -17.11
CA SER A 228 3.60 -14.39 -17.69
C SER A 228 4.25 -14.16 -19.05
N PRO A 229 3.51 -13.72 -20.09
CA PRO A 229 4.05 -13.42 -21.42
C PRO A 229 4.96 -12.19 -21.42
N LEU A 230 4.98 -11.41 -20.33
CA LEU A 230 5.81 -10.21 -20.17
C LEU A 230 7.26 -10.51 -19.73
N GLN A 231 7.68 -11.78 -19.75
CA GLN A 231 9.03 -12.21 -19.35
C GLN A 231 9.43 -11.68 -17.95
N LEU A 232 8.46 -11.64 -17.03
CA LEU A 232 8.66 -11.12 -15.68
C LEU A 232 9.64 -11.99 -14.89
N GLU A 233 9.62 -13.30 -15.13
CA GLU A 233 10.54 -14.25 -14.51
C GLU A 233 12.01 -13.87 -14.77
N ASP A 234 12.37 -13.57 -16.01
CA ASP A 234 13.74 -13.20 -16.38
C ASP A 234 14.21 -11.94 -15.64
N ARG A 235 13.31 -10.97 -15.40
CA ARG A 235 13.61 -9.77 -14.61
C ARG A 235 13.87 -10.14 -13.15
N CYS A 236 13.00 -10.96 -12.56
CA CYS A 236 13.14 -11.42 -11.18
C CYS A 236 14.43 -12.23 -10.99
N GLN A 237 14.77 -13.14 -11.90
CA GLN A 237 16.01 -13.91 -11.85
C GLN A 237 17.25 -13.02 -11.94
N ARG A 238 17.27 -12.05 -12.88
CA ARG A 238 18.36 -11.07 -12.98
C ARG A 238 18.50 -10.21 -11.72
N LEU A 239 17.37 -9.77 -11.15
CA LEU A 239 17.38 -9.02 -9.90
C LEU A 239 17.92 -9.89 -8.75
N LEU A 240 17.49 -11.14 -8.66
CA LEU A 240 17.94 -12.07 -7.62
C LEU A 240 19.45 -12.29 -7.69
N ALA A 241 20.00 -12.56 -8.88
CA ALA A 241 21.44 -12.73 -9.10
C ALA A 241 22.27 -11.49 -8.70
N ARG A 242 21.69 -10.28 -8.79
CA ARG A 242 22.33 -9.05 -8.31
C ARG A 242 22.28 -8.86 -6.79
N LEU A 243 21.41 -9.59 -6.11
CA LEU A 243 21.18 -9.56 -4.67
C LEU A 243 21.87 -10.73 -3.95
N GLU A 244 22.61 -11.58 -4.65
CA GLU A 244 23.48 -12.60 -4.08
C GLU A 244 24.81 -11.92 -3.67
N PHE A 245 24.92 -11.57 -2.39
CA PHE A 245 26.10 -10.98 -1.75
C PHE A 245 26.59 -11.84 -0.59
#